data_AF-A0AAW0DRY8-F1
#
_entry.id   AF-A0AAW0DRY8-F1
#
_cell.length_a   1.000
_cell.length_b   1.000
_cell.length_c   1.000
_cell.angle_alpha   90.00
_cell.angle_beta   90.00
_cell.angle_gamma   90.00
#
_symmetry.space_group_name_H-M   'P 1'
#
loop_
_entity.id
_entity.type
_entity.pdbx_description
1 polymer ?
#
loop_
_entity_poly.entity_id
_entity_poly.type
_entity_poly.pdbx_seq_one_letter_code
_entity_poly.pdbx_strand_id
1 'polypeptide(L)'
;MSVDFHASEPETVPPSEYGDDSSEGLGGIPSDEDDGEEEDLVRRTGTQTVGRGWRNISKINSLAGIVDTDAPELVPLRASTTIAKTRKNEIRLSDLPSHLQTNFTRVFTPDLIRYVAALPPWEGIEGWEDLVEIWDPLFPEYPLAGDTELQKIVVKLADGKISGWRNKFSSTAVESLEEIYAQWKAHTPQDRAEVVDCLLEGNDKQRAFYYREYSDKEGNLVLKGIFQSYMIIRGLATHYAAVRSPLMPDDDPKTATFPEPTPLVYAIQACHGQARRARTASRRFLKSKLGRQDRISRGKVCRDSDRSLIKLVRKLEGKQKTQEKIMEAALEESLVTNKKRAGKAATAVAAELPSEAEPDFELVDNDSD
;
A
#
# COMPACT_ATOMS: atom_id res chain seq x y z
N MET A 1 12.76 15.98 -27.64
CA MET A 1 13.47 17.16 -27.11
C MET A 1 14.46 16.65 -26.07
N SER A 2 15.75 16.60 -26.41
CA SER A 2 16.81 16.38 -25.42
C SER A 2 17.05 17.70 -24.71
N VAL A 3 16.97 17.71 -23.39
CA VAL A 3 17.32 18.87 -22.59
C VAL A 3 18.78 18.67 -22.21
N ASP A 4 19.68 19.42 -22.84
CA ASP A 4 21.09 19.43 -22.48
C ASP A 4 21.24 20.18 -21.15
N PHE A 5 21.52 19.43 -20.08
CA PHE A 5 21.83 19.99 -18.77
C PHE A 5 23.26 20.54 -18.81
N HIS A 6 23.40 21.86 -18.99
CA HIS A 6 24.65 22.54 -18.67
C HIS A 6 24.77 22.63 -17.14
N ALA A 7 25.63 21.79 -16.57
CA ALA A 7 26.03 21.88 -15.17
C ALA A 7 26.80 23.20 -14.96
N SER A 8 26.20 24.13 -14.22
CA SER A 8 26.88 25.32 -13.71
C SER A 8 27.90 24.91 -12.65
N GLU A 9 29.11 25.48 -12.71
CA GLU A 9 30.22 25.16 -11.82
C GLU A 9 29.85 25.41 -10.33
N PRO A 10 30.18 24.49 -9.41
CA PRO A 10 29.83 24.63 -7.99
C PRO A 10 30.76 25.63 -7.28
N GLU A 11 30.14 26.57 -6.58
CA GLU A 11 30.82 27.47 -5.63
C GLU A 11 31.38 26.66 -4.44
N THR A 12 32.70 26.70 -4.25
CA THR A 12 33.43 26.01 -3.18
C THR A 12 33.09 26.55 -1.79
N VAL A 13 32.52 25.70 -0.93
CA VAL A 13 32.38 25.93 0.52
C VAL A 13 33.36 25.03 1.28
N PRO A 14 34.13 25.55 2.26
CA PRO A 14 35.12 24.75 2.98
C PRO A 14 34.50 23.74 3.96
N PRO A 15 35.17 22.59 4.21
CA PRO A 15 34.63 21.48 4.98
C PRO A 15 34.77 21.70 6.50
N SER A 16 33.76 21.27 7.26
CA SER A 16 33.89 21.07 8.71
C SER A 16 34.01 19.58 9.04
N GLU A 17 35.10 19.24 9.73
CA GLU A 17 35.43 17.92 10.26
C GLU A 17 34.51 17.55 11.43
N TYR A 18 33.88 16.37 11.42
CA TYR A 18 33.62 15.58 12.64
C TYR A 18 33.43 14.10 12.31
N GLY A 19 34.42 13.29 12.74
CA GLY A 19 34.22 12.31 13.80
C GLY A 19 33.47 11.01 13.46
N ASP A 20 34.26 9.96 13.31
CA ASP A 20 33.92 8.57 13.04
C ASP A 20 33.38 7.79 14.27
N ASP A 21 32.78 6.64 13.95
CA ASP A 21 32.87 5.35 14.64
C ASP A 21 31.84 4.93 15.72
N SER A 22 31.07 3.87 15.40
CA SER A 22 31.02 2.63 16.21
C SER A 22 30.01 1.61 15.68
N SER A 23 30.56 0.47 15.29
CA SER A 23 29.90 -0.81 14.99
C SER A 23 29.35 -1.51 16.24
N GLU A 24 28.30 -2.34 16.08
CA GLU A 24 28.30 -3.78 16.46
C GLU A 24 26.90 -4.47 16.37
N GLY A 25 26.91 -5.76 16.02
CA GLY A 25 25.99 -6.80 16.51
C GLY A 25 24.71 -7.11 15.74
N LEU A 26 24.75 -8.00 14.74
CA LEU A 26 23.57 -8.58 14.05
C LEU A 26 23.22 -9.97 14.59
N GLY A 27 22.01 -10.14 15.12
CA GLY A 27 21.33 -11.43 15.33
C GLY A 27 20.07 -11.52 14.45
N GLY A 28 19.95 -12.61 13.68
CA GLY A 28 18.96 -12.78 12.61
C GLY A 28 17.72 -13.61 13.00
N ILE A 29 16.57 -13.26 12.42
CA ILE A 29 15.34 -14.07 12.37
C ILE A 29 14.74 -13.88 10.96
N PRO A 30 14.27 -14.95 10.28
CA PRO A 30 13.64 -14.87 8.96
C PRO A 30 12.17 -14.45 9.07
N SER A 31 11.70 -13.58 8.17
CA SER A 31 10.28 -13.21 8.01
C SER A 31 9.84 -13.45 6.57
N ASP A 32 8.75 -14.18 6.45
CA ASP A 32 8.06 -14.64 5.25
C ASP A 32 6.89 -13.67 5.00
N GLU A 33 6.96 -12.90 3.92
CA GLU A 33 5.92 -11.95 3.50
C GLU A 33 5.15 -12.61 2.34
N ASP A 34 3.95 -13.09 2.67
CA ASP A 34 2.97 -13.76 1.81
C ASP A 34 1.85 -12.77 1.46
N ASP A 35 2.12 -11.88 0.50
CA ASP A 35 1.19 -10.88 -0.03
C ASP A 35 0.52 -11.35 -1.35
N GLY A 36 0.35 -12.66 -1.55
CA GLY A 36 -0.12 -13.25 -2.81
C GLY A 36 -1.48 -13.97 -2.79
N GLU A 37 -2.07 -14.28 -1.64
CA GLU A 37 -3.12 -15.32 -1.59
C GLU A 37 -4.55 -14.93 -2.03
N GLU A 38 -4.81 -13.69 -2.45
CA GLU A 38 -6.14 -13.36 -3.02
C GLU A 38 -6.32 -13.79 -4.50
N GLU A 39 -5.24 -14.11 -5.23
CA GLU A 39 -5.34 -14.70 -6.59
C GLU A 39 -5.37 -16.25 -6.60
N ASP A 40 -4.96 -16.92 -5.51
CA ASP A 40 -4.81 -18.39 -5.50
C ASP A 40 -6.09 -19.18 -5.13
N LEU A 41 -7.13 -18.51 -4.63
CA LEU A 41 -8.44 -19.14 -4.36
C LEU A 41 -9.22 -19.45 -5.64
N VAL A 42 -8.93 -18.78 -6.75
CA VAL A 42 -9.49 -19.10 -8.08
C VAL A 42 -8.66 -20.19 -8.79
N ARG A 43 -7.36 -20.31 -8.48
CA ARG A 43 -6.47 -21.33 -9.09
C ARG A 43 -6.58 -22.72 -8.46
N ARG A 44 -7.08 -22.87 -7.23
CA ARG A 44 -7.16 -24.18 -6.54
C ARG A 44 -8.39 -25.04 -6.84
N THR A 45 -9.34 -24.59 -7.65
CA THR A 45 -10.53 -25.39 -8.06
C THR A 45 -10.49 -25.86 -9.52
N GLY A 46 -9.44 -25.55 -10.29
CA GLY A 46 -9.30 -25.95 -11.68
C GLY A 46 -8.16 -26.94 -11.91
N THR A 47 -8.45 -28.08 -12.53
CA THR A 47 -7.52 -29.05 -13.16
C THR A 47 -6.76 -30.02 -12.25
N GLN A 48 -7.49 -30.91 -11.58
CA GLN A 48 -6.99 -32.26 -11.32
C GLN A 48 -7.25 -33.14 -12.56
N THR A 49 -6.28 -33.18 -13.47
CA THR A 49 -6.25 -34.14 -14.59
C THR A 49 -5.98 -35.55 -14.04
N VAL A 50 -7.05 -36.24 -13.61
CA VAL A 50 -7.01 -37.67 -13.35
C VAL A 50 -7.04 -38.39 -14.69
N GLY A 51 -5.86 -38.77 -15.15
CA GLY A 51 -5.70 -39.69 -16.27
C GLY A 51 -6.17 -41.10 -15.92
N ARG A 52 -6.92 -41.68 -16.85
CA ARG A 52 -7.12 -43.11 -17.12
C ARG A 52 -8.00 -43.90 -16.15
N GLY A 53 -9.14 -44.38 -16.67
CA GLY A 53 -9.77 -45.59 -16.13
C GLY A 53 -11.29 -45.69 -16.21
N TRP A 54 -11.95 -45.23 -17.27
CA TRP A 54 -13.38 -45.53 -17.45
C TRP A 54 -13.53 -46.95 -18.01
N ARG A 55 -13.73 -47.92 -17.11
CA ARG A 55 -14.35 -49.21 -17.44
C ARG A 55 -15.31 -49.62 -16.32
N ASN A 56 -16.58 -49.77 -16.70
CA ASN A 56 -17.63 -50.58 -16.08
C ASN A 56 -18.01 -50.30 -14.62
N ILE A 57 -18.96 -49.39 -14.42
CA ILE A 57 -19.83 -49.40 -13.23
C ILE A 57 -21.17 -50.03 -13.64
N SER A 58 -21.27 -51.33 -13.39
CA SER A 58 -22.51 -52.08 -13.41
C SER A 58 -23.44 -51.58 -12.28
N LYS A 59 -24.69 -51.27 -12.65
CA LYS A 59 -25.93 -51.30 -11.85
C LYS A 59 -25.73 -51.39 -10.32
N ILE A 60 -25.74 -50.24 -9.65
CA ILE A 60 -25.92 -50.17 -8.20
C ILE A 60 -27.43 -50.15 -7.97
N ASN A 61 -27.97 -51.26 -7.44
CA ASN A 61 -29.34 -51.32 -6.95
C ASN A 61 -29.43 -50.46 -5.68
N SER A 62 -30.24 -49.41 -5.73
CA SER A 62 -30.60 -48.61 -4.55
C SER A 62 -31.49 -49.45 -3.63
N LEU A 63 -30.98 -49.76 -2.42
CA LEU A 63 -31.67 -50.52 -1.36
C LEU A 63 -31.87 -49.69 -0.08
N ALA A 64 -31.66 -48.37 -0.13
CA ALA A 64 -31.90 -47.49 1.01
C ALA A 64 -33.32 -46.93 0.95
N GLY A 65 -34.21 -47.49 1.79
CA GLY A 65 -35.50 -46.88 2.09
C GLY A 65 -35.28 -45.50 2.71
N ILE A 66 -35.80 -44.47 2.06
CA ILE A 66 -35.86 -43.11 2.59
C ILE A 66 -36.84 -43.17 3.77
N VAL A 67 -36.31 -43.03 4.99
CA VAL A 67 -37.09 -42.79 6.19
C VAL A 67 -37.20 -41.29 6.34
N ASP A 68 -38.43 -40.77 6.33
CA ASP A 68 -38.72 -39.38 6.67
C ASP A 68 -38.40 -39.16 8.16
N THR A 69 -37.17 -38.73 8.45
CA THR A 69 -36.81 -38.23 9.77
C THR A 69 -37.24 -36.78 9.89
N ASP A 70 -38.05 -36.50 10.91
CA ASP A 70 -38.48 -35.15 11.32
C ASP A 70 -37.30 -34.19 11.33
N ALA A 71 -37.47 -33.05 10.64
CA ALA A 71 -36.46 -32.04 10.45
C ALA A 71 -35.88 -31.62 11.82
N PRO A 72 -34.58 -31.86 12.09
CA PRO A 72 -33.99 -31.39 13.32
C PRO A 72 -34.05 -29.86 13.33
N GLU A 73 -34.62 -29.33 14.41
CA GLU A 73 -34.61 -27.91 14.75
C GLU A 73 -33.21 -27.36 14.49
N LEU A 74 -33.12 -26.38 13.58
CA LEU A 74 -31.86 -25.77 13.15
C LEU A 74 -31.15 -25.18 14.38
N VAL A 75 -30.26 -25.98 14.98
CA VAL A 75 -29.32 -25.49 15.97
C VAL A 75 -28.54 -24.37 15.30
N PRO A 76 -28.54 -23.14 15.85
CA PRO A 76 -27.76 -22.06 15.29
C PRO A 76 -26.32 -22.56 15.16
N LEU A 77 -25.78 -22.49 13.94
CA LEU A 77 -24.43 -22.90 13.63
C LEU A 77 -23.49 -22.00 14.45
N ARG A 78 -23.20 -22.40 15.70
CA ARG A 78 -22.14 -21.78 16.49
C ARG A 78 -20.87 -22.11 15.74
N ALA A 79 -20.39 -21.14 14.97
CA ALA A 79 -19.11 -21.20 14.28
C ALA A 79 -18.08 -21.70 15.30
N SER A 80 -17.58 -22.91 15.07
CA SER A 80 -16.67 -23.60 15.97
C SER A 80 -15.31 -22.91 15.85
N THR A 81 -15.06 -21.93 16.71
CA THR A 81 -13.79 -21.20 16.72
C THR A 81 -12.88 -21.78 17.79
N THR A 82 -12.11 -22.81 17.41
CA THR A 82 -10.89 -23.19 18.14
C THR A 82 -9.76 -22.19 17.84
N ILE A 83 -9.95 -20.91 18.19
CA ILE A 83 -8.97 -19.83 18.00
C ILE A 83 -8.08 -19.65 19.24
N ALA A 84 -8.43 -20.26 20.38
CA ALA A 84 -7.72 -20.13 21.64
C ALA A 84 -6.24 -20.61 21.65
N LYS A 85 -5.71 -21.13 20.53
CA LYS A 85 -4.30 -21.57 20.38
C LYS A 85 -3.57 -21.03 19.15
N THR A 86 -4.21 -20.28 18.26
CA THR A 86 -3.50 -19.72 17.10
C THR A 86 -2.51 -18.67 17.56
N ARG A 87 -1.30 -18.72 17.02
CA ARG A 87 -0.26 -17.74 17.36
C ARG A 87 -0.69 -16.38 16.81
N LYS A 88 -0.32 -15.28 17.47
CA LYS A 88 -0.64 -13.90 17.01
C LYS A 88 -0.25 -13.66 15.53
N ASN A 89 0.73 -14.39 15.00
CA ASN A 89 1.19 -14.27 13.61
C ASN A 89 0.35 -15.06 12.59
N GLU A 90 -0.53 -15.95 13.04
CA GLU A 90 -1.34 -16.82 12.18
C GLU A 90 -2.75 -16.25 11.94
N ILE A 91 -3.12 -15.16 12.63
CA ILE A 91 -4.42 -14.52 12.47
C ILE A 91 -4.52 -13.91 11.06
N ARG A 92 -5.55 -14.33 10.32
CA ARG A 92 -5.85 -13.95 8.93
C ARG A 92 -7.24 -13.32 8.84
N LEU A 93 -7.53 -12.68 7.71
CA LEU A 93 -8.86 -12.12 7.46
C LEU A 93 -9.96 -13.19 7.50
N SER A 94 -9.63 -14.43 7.10
CA SER A 94 -10.52 -15.59 7.13
C SER A 94 -11.01 -15.97 8.53
N ASP A 95 -10.33 -15.52 9.58
CA ASP A 95 -10.72 -15.80 10.97
C ASP A 95 -11.89 -14.93 11.43
N LEU A 96 -12.21 -13.86 10.70
CA LEU A 96 -13.45 -13.12 10.89
C LEU A 96 -14.65 -13.89 10.30
N PRO A 97 -15.85 -13.77 10.89
CA PRO A 97 -17.09 -14.19 10.25
C PRO A 97 -17.17 -13.70 8.81
N SER A 98 -17.58 -14.57 7.88
CA SER A 98 -17.52 -14.31 6.43
C SER A 98 -18.15 -12.98 6.00
N HIS A 99 -19.28 -12.61 6.60
CA HIS A 99 -19.97 -11.35 6.33
C HIS A 99 -19.20 -10.12 6.83
N LEU A 100 -18.36 -10.26 7.86
CA LEU A 100 -17.49 -9.19 8.36
C LEU A 100 -16.21 -9.03 7.56
N GLN A 101 -15.73 -10.06 6.85
CA GLN A 101 -14.47 -9.98 6.08
C GLN A 101 -14.50 -8.86 5.04
N THR A 102 -15.58 -8.81 4.25
CA THR A 102 -15.80 -7.77 3.24
C THR A 102 -15.94 -6.39 3.88
N ASN A 103 -16.71 -6.29 4.97
CA ASN A 103 -16.96 -5.02 5.64
C ASN A 103 -15.72 -4.50 6.39
N PHE A 104 -14.90 -5.40 6.93
CA PHE A 104 -13.62 -5.07 7.54
C PHE A 104 -12.74 -4.31 6.54
N THR A 105 -12.66 -4.79 5.30
CA THR A 105 -11.82 -4.18 4.28
C THR A 105 -12.47 -2.95 3.65
N ARG A 106 -13.79 -2.96 3.40
CA ARG A 106 -14.48 -1.88 2.64
C ARG A 106 -14.99 -0.72 3.49
N VAL A 107 -15.24 -0.96 4.79
CA VAL A 107 -15.85 0.02 5.70
C VAL A 107 -14.89 0.34 6.83
N PHE A 108 -14.53 -0.66 7.63
CA PHE A 108 -13.70 -0.45 8.82
C PHE A 108 -12.29 0.05 8.49
N THR A 109 -11.62 -0.56 7.52
CA THR A 109 -10.23 -0.20 7.18
C THR A 109 -10.11 1.27 6.75
N PRO A 110 -10.95 1.82 5.84
CA PRO A 110 -10.93 3.25 5.55
C PRO A 110 -11.07 4.15 6.77
N ASP A 111 -12.02 3.85 7.67
CA ASP A 111 -12.26 4.65 8.88
C ASP A 111 -11.11 4.54 9.89
N LEU A 112 -10.55 3.34 10.04
CA LEU A 112 -9.34 3.10 10.81
C LEU A 112 -8.16 3.94 10.28
N ILE A 113 -7.94 3.97 8.96
CA ILE A 113 -6.85 4.73 8.37
C ILE A 113 -7.07 6.24 8.52
N ARG A 114 -8.31 6.75 8.41
CA ARG A 114 -8.63 8.15 8.73
C ARG A 114 -8.29 8.46 10.19
N TYR A 115 -8.77 7.65 11.12
CA TYR A 115 -8.47 7.84 12.55
C TYR A 115 -6.95 7.90 12.81
N VAL A 116 -6.18 6.94 12.30
CA VAL A 116 -4.73 6.92 12.50
C VAL A 116 -4.02 8.07 11.80
N ALA A 117 -4.55 8.51 10.67
CA ALA A 117 -4.01 9.65 9.96
C ALA A 117 -4.32 10.98 10.67
N ALA A 118 -5.39 11.09 11.48
CA ALA A 118 -5.65 12.22 12.36
C ALA A 118 -4.68 12.32 13.56
N LEU A 119 -4.13 11.20 14.00
CA LEU A 119 -3.15 11.16 15.09
C LEU A 119 -1.81 11.80 14.67
N PRO A 120 -1.01 12.30 15.62
CA PRO A 120 0.35 12.73 15.32
C PRO A 120 1.19 11.66 14.61
N PRO A 121 2.15 12.05 13.75
CA PRO A 121 2.95 11.09 13.00
C PRO A 121 3.68 10.11 13.91
N TRP A 122 3.70 8.85 13.50
CA TRP A 122 4.29 7.71 14.20
C TRP A 122 3.59 7.26 15.47
N GLU A 123 2.58 8.01 15.94
CA GLU A 123 1.71 7.52 17.00
C GLU A 123 0.84 6.41 16.42
N GLY A 124 0.77 5.31 17.16
CA GLY A 124 -0.12 4.20 16.85
C GLY A 124 -1.42 4.38 17.61
N ILE A 125 -2.28 3.39 17.45
CA ILE A 125 -3.39 3.19 18.36
C ILE A 125 -2.80 2.77 19.71
N GLU A 126 -3.14 3.49 20.79
CA GLU A 126 -2.52 3.29 22.10
C GLU A 126 -3.09 2.08 22.84
N GLY A 127 -4.32 1.69 22.47
CA GLY A 127 -5.03 0.57 23.09
C GLY A 127 -6.13 0.00 22.20
N TRP A 128 -6.80 -1.05 22.68
CA TRP A 128 -7.93 -1.64 21.94
C TRP A 128 -9.18 -0.76 22.06
N GLU A 129 -9.20 0.15 23.04
CA GLU A 129 -10.28 1.10 23.30
C GLU A 129 -10.53 2.00 22.09
N ASP A 130 -9.48 2.51 21.43
CA ASP A 130 -9.62 3.30 20.20
C ASP A 130 -10.27 2.48 19.07
N LEU A 131 -9.96 1.17 18.99
CA LEU A 131 -10.58 0.29 18.01
C LEU A 131 -12.06 0.05 18.30
N VAL A 132 -12.46 0.01 19.58
CA VAL A 132 -13.87 -0.09 19.99
C VAL A 132 -14.64 1.14 19.53
N GLU A 133 -14.08 2.34 19.73
CA GLU A 133 -14.70 3.60 19.33
C GLU A 133 -14.96 3.68 17.81
N ILE A 134 -14.12 3.01 17.01
CA ILE A 134 -14.28 2.95 15.55
C ILE A 134 -15.18 1.78 15.14
N TRP A 135 -15.00 0.60 15.75
CA TRP A 135 -15.66 -0.64 15.34
C TRP A 135 -17.12 -0.71 15.76
N ASP A 136 -17.43 -0.47 17.03
CA ASP A 136 -18.76 -0.73 17.59
C ASP A 136 -19.86 0.12 16.92
N PRO A 137 -19.62 1.39 16.54
CA PRO A 137 -20.60 2.16 15.76
C PRO A 137 -20.84 1.60 14.34
N LEU A 138 -19.85 0.92 13.76
CA LEU A 138 -19.95 0.35 12.40
C LEU A 138 -20.59 -1.05 12.41
N PHE A 139 -20.41 -1.82 13.49
CA PHE A 139 -20.91 -3.19 13.64
C PHE A 139 -21.55 -3.40 15.01
N PRO A 140 -22.69 -2.76 15.30
CA PRO A 140 -23.33 -2.84 16.62
C PRO A 140 -23.81 -4.25 16.97
N GLU A 141 -24.01 -5.13 15.99
CA GLU A 141 -24.36 -6.53 16.20
C GLU A 141 -23.16 -7.39 16.67
N TYR A 142 -21.94 -6.90 16.52
CA TYR A 142 -20.69 -7.60 16.85
C TYR A 142 -19.75 -6.70 17.66
N PRO A 143 -20.17 -6.23 18.86
CA PRO A 143 -19.35 -5.32 19.66
C PRO A 143 -18.03 -5.98 20.06
N LEU A 144 -16.93 -5.24 20.00
CA LEU A 144 -15.64 -5.72 20.53
C LEU A 144 -15.67 -5.79 22.05
N ALA A 145 -16.44 -4.89 22.69
CA ALA A 145 -16.64 -4.88 24.12
C ALA A 145 -17.38 -6.15 24.56
N GLY A 146 -16.63 -7.15 25.05
CA GLY A 146 -17.17 -8.39 25.59
C GLY A 146 -16.83 -9.65 24.78
N ASP A 147 -16.32 -9.51 23.55
CA ASP A 147 -15.79 -10.63 22.76
C ASP A 147 -14.28 -10.54 22.65
N THR A 148 -13.59 -11.17 23.60
CA THR A 148 -12.12 -11.13 23.69
C THR A 148 -11.44 -11.82 22.51
N GLU A 149 -12.09 -12.78 21.84
CA GLU A 149 -11.52 -13.46 20.67
C GLU A 149 -11.64 -12.58 19.42
N LEU A 150 -12.83 -12.03 19.16
CA LEU A 150 -13.03 -11.07 18.07
C LEU A 150 -12.10 -9.86 18.23
N GLN A 151 -11.96 -9.35 19.44
CA GLN A 151 -11.04 -8.26 19.77
C GLN A 151 -9.60 -8.58 19.36
N LYS A 152 -9.06 -9.76 19.70
CA LYS A 152 -7.70 -10.16 19.31
C LYS A 152 -7.53 -10.19 17.79
N ILE A 153 -8.53 -10.70 17.08
CA ILE A 153 -8.53 -10.79 15.61
C ILE A 153 -8.50 -9.39 15.02
N VAL A 154 -9.44 -8.52 15.44
CA VAL A 154 -9.56 -7.15 14.93
C VAL A 154 -8.32 -6.32 15.23
N VAL A 155 -7.77 -6.38 16.46
CA VAL A 155 -6.51 -5.70 16.82
C VAL A 155 -5.38 -6.12 15.88
N LYS A 156 -5.20 -7.43 15.67
CA LYS A 156 -4.11 -7.92 14.83
C LYS A 156 -4.28 -7.55 13.36
N LEU A 157 -5.50 -7.62 12.83
CA LEU A 157 -5.78 -7.22 11.46
C LEU A 157 -5.63 -5.70 11.28
N ALA A 158 -6.07 -4.90 12.25
CA ALA A 158 -5.89 -3.44 12.26
C ALA A 158 -4.41 -3.05 12.26
N ASP A 159 -3.60 -3.65 13.15
CA ASP A 159 -2.13 -3.49 13.16
C ASP A 159 -1.55 -3.76 11.76
N GLY A 160 -1.97 -4.86 11.13
CA GLY A 160 -1.54 -5.24 9.78
C GLY A 160 -1.92 -4.21 8.72
N LYS A 161 -3.16 -3.71 8.74
CA LYS A 161 -3.61 -2.68 7.78
C LYS A 161 -2.90 -1.34 7.97
N ILE A 162 -2.65 -0.93 9.21
CA ILE A 162 -1.91 0.32 9.52
C ILE A 162 -0.46 0.21 9.04
N SER A 163 0.21 -0.90 9.35
CA SER A 163 1.58 -1.15 8.88
C SER A 163 1.65 -1.21 7.36
N GLY A 164 0.73 -1.93 6.72
CA GLY A 164 0.63 -2.00 5.26
C GLY A 164 0.42 -0.62 4.64
N TRP A 165 -0.48 0.20 5.19
CA TRP A 165 -0.71 1.56 4.74
C TRP A 165 0.55 2.44 4.86
N ARG A 166 1.25 2.41 6.00
CA ARG A 166 2.52 3.13 6.20
C ARG A 166 3.60 2.68 5.20
N ASN A 167 3.72 1.38 4.96
CA ASN A 167 4.69 0.82 4.02
C ASN A 167 4.39 1.21 2.56
N LYS A 168 3.11 1.43 2.21
CA LYS A 168 2.75 1.91 0.86
C LYS A 168 3.36 3.28 0.55
N PHE A 169 3.47 4.22 1.49
CA PHE A 169 4.17 5.49 1.23
C PHE A 169 5.63 5.28 0.80
N SER A 170 6.32 4.36 1.48
CA SER A 170 7.70 4.03 1.14
C SER A 170 7.82 3.37 -0.23
N SER A 171 6.92 2.45 -0.55
CA SER A 171 6.88 1.78 -1.86
C SER A 171 6.59 2.79 -2.97
N THR A 172 5.60 3.65 -2.77
CA THR A 172 5.25 4.74 -3.69
C THR A 172 6.42 5.71 -3.90
N ALA A 173 7.18 6.03 -2.85
CA ALA A 173 8.36 6.88 -2.98
C ALA A 173 9.46 6.23 -3.84
N VAL A 174 9.68 4.92 -3.70
CA VAL A 174 10.62 4.16 -4.55
C VAL A 174 10.16 4.15 -6.00
N GLU A 175 8.88 3.83 -6.25
CA GLU A 175 8.31 3.85 -7.61
C GLU A 175 8.46 5.23 -8.26
N SER A 176 8.16 6.30 -7.51
CA SER A 176 8.27 7.67 -8.00
C SER A 176 9.71 8.03 -8.37
N LEU A 177 10.68 7.56 -7.56
CA LEU A 177 12.10 7.79 -7.82
C LEU A 177 12.59 7.03 -9.06
N GLU A 178 12.17 5.78 -9.26
CA GLU A 178 12.50 5.01 -10.47
C GLU A 178 11.89 5.64 -11.74
N GLU A 179 10.70 6.24 -11.65
CA GLU A 179 10.13 6.98 -12.77
C GLU A 179 10.88 8.28 -13.08
N ILE A 180 11.36 9.00 -12.06
CA ILE A 180 12.25 10.15 -12.24
C ILE A 180 13.55 9.71 -12.92
N TYR A 181 14.14 8.59 -12.50
CA TYR A 181 15.32 8.03 -13.17
C TYR A 181 15.06 7.72 -14.64
N ALA A 182 13.91 7.12 -14.96
CA ALA A 182 13.54 6.84 -16.34
C ALA A 182 13.36 8.14 -17.15
N GLN A 183 12.70 9.15 -16.58
CA GLN A 183 12.49 10.45 -17.23
C GLN A 183 13.81 11.19 -17.49
N TRP A 184 14.75 11.13 -16.55
CA TRP A 184 16.07 11.76 -16.63
C TRP A 184 17.09 10.88 -17.35
N LYS A 185 16.69 9.70 -17.85
CA LYS A 185 17.56 8.71 -18.49
C LYS A 185 18.76 8.30 -17.61
N ALA A 186 18.57 8.32 -16.30
CA ALA A 186 19.57 7.94 -15.31
C ALA A 186 19.62 6.41 -15.16
N HIS A 187 20.34 5.77 -16.07
CA HIS A 187 20.42 4.31 -16.15
C HIS A 187 21.56 3.73 -15.31
N THR A 188 22.61 4.49 -15.05
CA THR A 188 23.74 4.02 -14.24
C THR A 188 23.60 4.38 -12.76
N PRO A 189 24.25 3.65 -11.84
CA PRO A 189 24.26 4.01 -10.43
C PRO A 189 24.81 5.42 -10.15
N GLN A 190 25.71 5.91 -11.00
CA GLN A 190 26.31 7.24 -10.92
C GLN A 190 25.28 8.31 -11.31
N ASP A 191 24.61 8.16 -12.46
CA ASP A 191 23.56 9.09 -12.90
C ASP A 191 22.43 9.16 -11.85
N ARG A 192 22.04 8.00 -11.29
CA ARG A 192 21.03 7.91 -10.24
C ARG A 192 21.47 8.62 -8.96
N ALA A 193 22.76 8.58 -8.63
CA ALA A 193 23.32 9.31 -7.49
C ALA A 193 23.28 10.82 -7.72
N GLU A 194 23.60 11.27 -8.93
CA GLU A 194 23.55 12.69 -9.31
C GLU A 194 22.12 13.23 -9.26
N VAL A 195 21.14 12.49 -9.79
CA VAL A 195 19.72 12.83 -9.65
C VAL A 195 19.32 12.98 -8.18
N VAL A 196 19.73 12.04 -7.34
CA VAL A 196 19.43 12.09 -5.90
C VAL A 196 20.12 13.26 -5.20
N ASP A 197 21.35 13.58 -5.59
CA ASP A 197 22.09 14.73 -5.07
C ASP A 197 21.38 16.03 -5.43
N CYS A 198 20.91 16.18 -6.68
CA CYS A 198 20.07 17.31 -7.09
C CYS A 198 18.75 17.38 -6.30
N LEU A 199 18.06 16.26 -6.10
CA LEU A 199 16.82 16.24 -5.31
C LEU A 199 17.05 16.66 -3.85
N LEU A 200 18.19 16.29 -3.29
CA LEU A 200 18.54 16.56 -1.88
C LEU A 200 19.31 17.86 -1.67
N GLU A 201 19.64 18.58 -2.73
CA GLU A 201 20.42 19.81 -2.69
C GLU A 201 19.72 20.92 -1.88
N GLY A 202 20.54 21.74 -1.20
CA GLY A 202 20.08 22.84 -0.38
C GLY A 202 19.58 22.45 1.02
N ASN A 203 19.05 23.44 1.74
CA ASN A 203 18.45 23.22 3.05
C ASN A 203 17.06 22.55 2.93
N ASP A 204 16.48 22.13 4.06
CA ASP A 204 15.14 21.50 4.06
C ASP A 204 14.09 22.33 3.29
N LYS A 205 14.19 23.66 3.25
CA LYS A 205 13.22 24.51 2.54
C LYS A 205 13.55 24.73 1.05
N GLN A 206 14.64 24.19 0.54
CA GLN A 206 15.11 24.42 -0.83
C GLN A 206 15.11 23.16 -1.68
N ARG A 207 14.93 21.99 -1.06
CA ARG A 207 14.99 20.70 -1.76
C ARG A 207 13.99 20.64 -2.91
N ALA A 208 14.46 20.26 -4.09
CA ALA A 208 13.66 20.23 -5.31
C ALA A 208 12.42 19.35 -5.15
N PHE A 209 12.54 18.20 -4.47
CA PHE A 209 11.42 17.29 -4.25
C PHE A 209 10.35 17.82 -3.29
N TYR A 210 10.44 19.04 -2.77
CA TYR A 210 9.31 19.70 -2.11
C TYR A 210 8.46 20.51 -3.06
N TYR A 211 8.97 20.90 -4.22
CA TYR A 211 8.29 21.84 -5.08
C TYR A 211 7.81 21.18 -6.36
N ARG A 212 6.75 21.74 -6.94
CA ARG A 212 6.33 21.39 -8.29
C ARG A 212 7.17 22.17 -9.28
N GLU A 213 7.71 21.46 -10.26
CA GLU A 213 8.43 22.05 -11.38
C GLU A 213 7.42 22.58 -12.41
N TYR A 214 7.62 23.82 -12.84
CA TYR A 214 6.90 24.44 -13.94
C TYR A 214 7.90 24.99 -14.95
N SER A 215 7.60 24.87 -16.24
CA SER A 215 8.28 25.68 -17.25
C SER A 215 7.58 27.04 -17.35
N ASP A 216 8.34 28.12 -17.22
CA ASP A 216 7.82 29.45 -17.54
C ASP A 216 7.66 29.67 -19.06
N LYS A 217 7.24 30.87 -19.47
CA LYS A 217 7.07 31.20 -20.89
C LYS A 217 8.37 31.21 -21.68
N GLU A 218 9.50 31.32 -20.99
CA GLU A 218 10.86 31.37 -21.55
C GLU A 218 11.52 29.99 -21.56
N GLY A 219 10.86 28.97 -20.97
CA GLY A 219 11.35 27.61 -20.88
C GLY A 219 12.20 27.34 -19.63
N ASN A 220 12.36 28.31 -18.73
CA ASN A 220 13.11 28.11 -17.49
C ASN A 220 12.28 27.30 -16.48
N LEU A 221 12.96 26.47 -15.70
CA LEU A 221 12.35 25.72 -14.61
C LEU A 221 12.12 26.64 -13.40
N VAL A 222 10.86 26.79 -13.02
CA VAL A 222 10.42 27.54 -11.84
C VAL A 222 9.75 26.60 -10.86
N LEU A 223 10.30 26.57 -9.64
CA LEU A 223 9.74 25.80 -8.53
C LEU A 223 8.60 26.58 -7.87
N LYS A 224 7.39 26.00 -7.84
CA LYS A 224 6.22 26.58 -7.17
C LYS A 224 5.49 25.55 -6.31
N GLY A 225 4.80 26.03 -5.28
CA GLY A 225 3.95 25.19 -4.43
C GLY A 225 4.74 24.24 -3.55
N ILE A 226 4.93 24.60 -2.27
CA ILE A 226 5.56 23.70 -1.32
C ILE A 226 4.71 22.44 -1.11
N PHE A 227 5.37 21.30 -1.04
CA PHE A 227 4.81 19.94 -0.99
C PHE A 227 3.94 19.54 -2.17
N GLN A 228 4.13 20.18 -3.33
CA GLN A 228 3.40 19.86 -4.55
C GLN A 228 4.26 19.09 -5.58
N SER A 229 5.43 18.61 -5.17
CA SER A 229 6.26 17.77 -6.04
C SER A 229 5.53 16.49 -6.40
N TYR A 230 5.92 15.91 -7.54
CA TYR A 230 5.37 14.66 -8.02
C TYR A 230 5.44 13.53 -6.97
N MET A 231 6.59 13.36 -6.32
CA MET A 231 6.78 12.29 -5.33
C MET A 231 5.86 12.45 -4.12
N ILE A 232 5.70 13.67 -3.61
CA ILE A 232 4.84 13.93 -2.44
C ILE A 232 3.38 13.75 -2.80
N ILE A 233 2.94 14.32 -3.94
CA ILE A 233 1.56 14.21 -4.40
C ILE A 233 1.17 12.75 -4.62
N ARG A 234 2.05 11.93 -5.19
CA ARG A 234 1.79 10.49 -5.35
C ARG A 234 1.78 9.73 -4.02
N GLY A 235 2.65 10.09 -3.09
CA GLY A 235 2.60 9.60 -1.70
C GLY A 235 1.25 9.90 -1.05
N LEU A 236 0.75 11.13 -1.16
CA LEU A 236 -0.58 11.52 -0.65
C LEU A 236 -1.73 10.83 -1.37
N ALA A 237 -1.64 10.66 -2.70
CA ALA A 237 -2.61 9.91 -3.48
C ALA A 237 -2.81 8.49 -2.96
N THR A 238 -1.75 7.89 -2.42
CA THR A 238 -1.80 6.56 -1.78
C THR A 238 -2.69 6.55 -0.53
N HIS A 239 -2.66 7.62 0.27
CA HIS A 239 -3.56 7.77 1.42
C HIS A 239 -5.01 7.99 0.94
N TYR A 240 -5.25 8.90 0.00
CA TYR A 240 -6.60 9.15 -0.50
C TYR A 240 -7.23 7.89 -1.12
N ALA A 241 -6.45 7.09 -1.83
CA ALA A 241 -6.91 5.79 -2.34
C ALA A 241 -7.23 4.79 -1.22
N ALA A 242 -6.58 4.87 -0.05
CA ALA A 242 -6.82 3.98 1.08
C ALA A 242 -8.05 4.38 1.90
N VAL A 243 -8.33 5.68 2.04
CA VAL A 243 -9.48 6.19 2.80
C VAL A 243 -10.73 6.38 1.96
N ARG A 244 -10.65 6.23 0.63
CA ARG A 244 -11.82 6.27 -0.24
C ARG A 244 -12.62 4.98 -0.09
N SER A 245 -13.69 5.02 0.70
CA SER A 245 -14.64 3.91 0.77
C SER A 245 -15.62 4.00 -0.41
N PRO A 246 -15.86 2.91 -1.16
CA PRO A 246 -16.89 2.89 -2.21
C PRO A 246 -18.32 3.06 -1.67
N LEU A 247 -18.51 2.91 -0.35
CA LEU A 247 -19.81 2.92 0.32
C LEU A 247 -20.10 4.27 1.00
N MET A 248 -19.11 5.17 1.06
CA MET A 248 -19.32 6.52 1.57
C MET A 248 -19.65 7.43 0.38
N PRO A 249 -20.82 8.10 0.35
CA PRO A 249 -21.10 9.10 -0.66
C PRO A 249 -20.04 10.20 -0.59
N ASP A 250 -19.59 10.69 -1.75
CA ASP A 250 -18.56 11.73 -1.87
C ASP A 250 -18.94 13.04 -1.13
N ASP A 251 -20.20 13.17 -0.69
CA ASP A 251 -20.78 14.35 -0.04
C ASP A 251 -20.76 14.33 1.51
N ASP A 252 -20.17 13.33 2.19
CA ASP A 252 -20.13 13.38 3.66
C ASP A 252 -19.22 14.54 4.13
N PRO A 253 -19.75 15.60 4.76
CA PRO A 253 -18.95 16.74 5.22
C PRO A 253 -17.87 16.33 6.23
N LYS A 254 -17.96 15.16 6.86
CA LYS A 254 -16.88 14.62 7.71
C LYS A 254 -15.62 14.27 6.90
N THR A 255 -15.76 13.88 5.63
CA THR A 255 -14.62 13.68 4.73
C THR A 255 -14.00 14.99 4.23
N ALA A 256 -14.73 16.11 4.35
CA ALA A 256 -14.23 17.45 4.04
C ALA A 256 -13.41 18.08 5.18
N THR A 257 -13.28 17.39 6.31
CA THR A 257 -12.39 17.85 7.40
C THR A 257 -10.95 17.79 6.90
N PHE A 258 -10.25 18.92 7.08
CA PHE A 258 -8.92 19.24 6.58
C PHE A 258 -7.93 18.06 6.54
N PRO A 259 -6.98 18.04 5.59
CA PRO A 259 -5.99 16.98 5.51
C PRO A 259 -5.28 16.87 6.84
N GLU A 260 -5.35 15.67 7.38
CA GLU A 260 -4.62 15.35 8.58
C GLU A 260 -3.13 15.51 8.24
N PRO A 261 -2.33 16.21 9.07
CA PRO A 261 -0.95 16.55 8.72
C PRO A 261 -0.07 15.31 8.55
N THR A 262 -0.50 14.17 9.08
CA THR A 262 0.28 12.94 9.18
C THR A 262 0.53 12.23 7.86
N PRO A 263 -0.46 12.00 6.97
CA PRO A 263 -0.20 11.52 5.61
C PRO A 263 0.86 12.35 4.85
N LEU A 264 0.82 13.67 4.98
CA LEU A 264 1.81 14.55 4.36
C LEU A 264 3.21 14.35 4.96
N VAL A 265 3.29 14.25 6.29
CA VAL A 265 4.54 13.95 6.99
C VAL A 265 5.11 12.60 6.55
N TYR A 266 4.28 11.55 6.47
CA TYR A 266 4.70 10.23 5.97
C TYR A 266 5.19 10.28 4.52
N ALA A 267 4.48 10.99 3.63
CA ALA A 267 4.90 11.15 2.24
C ALA A 267 6.28 11.84 2.15
N ILE A 268 6.48 12.95 2.88
CA ILE A 268 7.74 13.68 2.92
C ILE A 268 8.87 12.78 3.44
N GLN A 269 8.66 12.12 4.59
CA GLN A 269 9.68 11.26 5.21
C GLN A 269 10.01 10.04 4.37
N ALA A 270 9.00 9.44 3.72
CA ALA A 270 9.21 8.34 2.79
C ALA A 270 10.09 8.78 1.62
N CYS A 271 9.74 9.89 0.95
CA CYS A 271 10.53 10.43 -0.17
C CYS A 271 11.96 10.74 0.26
N HIS A 272 12.11 11.44 1.39
CA HIS A 272 13.42 11.81 1.92
C HIS A 272 14.27 10.61 2.33
N GLY A 273 13.66 9.65 3.02
CA GLY A 273 14.30 8.41 3.45
C GLY A 273 14.77 7.57 2.27
N GLN A 274 13.94 7.44 1.22
CA GLN A 274 14.32 6.70 0.02
C GLN A 274 15.40 7.42 -0.79
N ALA A 275 15.31 8.74 -0.98
CA ALA A 275 16.36 9.51 -1.63
C ALA A 275 17.70 9.36 -0.88
N ARG A 276 17.73 9.50 0.46
CA ARG A 276 18.94 9.29 1.26
C ARG A 276 19.49 7.86 1.17
N ARG A 277 18.62 6.86 1.14
CA ARG A 277 19.03 5.46 0.95
C ARG A 277 19.60 5.24 -0.45
N ALA A 278 18.97 5.77 -1.49
CA ALA A 278 19.48 5.67 -2.86
C ALA A 278 20.87 6.32 -2.98
N ARG A 279 21.08 7.49 -2.35
CA ARG A 279 22.38 8.18 -2.28
C ARG A 279 23.49 7.29 -1.71
N THR A 280 23.20 6.58 -0.63
CA THR A 280 24.17 5.73 0.06
C THR A 280 24.30 4.36 -0.61
N ALA A 281 23.20 3.81 -1.13
CA ALA A 281 23.16 2.55 -1.86
C ALA A 281 23.91 2.62 -3.19
N SER A 282 23.99 3.78 -3.87
CA SER A 282 24.88 3.96 -5.03
C SER A 282 26.35 3.59 -4.75
N ARG A 283 26.78 3.54 -3.47
CA ARG A 283 28.11 3.07 -3.07
C ARG A 283 28.18 1.58 -2.68
N ARG A 284 27.05 0.90 -2.46
CA ARG A 284 26.94 -0.54 -2.10
C ARG A 284 25.60 -1.15 -2.54
N PHE A 285 25.23 -1.03 -3.81
CA PHE A 285 24.00 -1.66 -4.29
C PHE A 285 24.20 -3.16 -4.27
N LEU A 286 23.38 -3.90 -3.50
CA LEU A 286 22.68 -5.12 -3.91
C LEU A 286 22.21 -5.92 -2.68
N LYS A 287 20.88 -6.15 -2.61
CA LYS A 287 20.18 -7.30 -1.99
C LYS A 287 19.62 -7.23 -0.56
N SER A 288 19.77 -6.17 0.24
CA SER A 288 19.04 -6.17 1.53
C SER A 288 17.56 -5.81 1.30
N LYS A 289 16.69 -6.85 1.32
CA LYS A 289 15.23 -6.74 1.27
C LYS A 289 14.72 -5.58 2.14
N LEU A 290 13.88 -4.73 1.56
CA LEU A 290 13.30 -3.51 2.13
C LEU A 290 12.44 -3.74 3.40
N GLY A 291 12.12 -4.98 3.78
CA GLY A 291 11.28 -5.35 4.94
C GLY A 291 11.84 -5.01 6.34
N ARG A 292 12.94 -4.28 6.45
CA ARG A 292 13.46 -3.75 7.74
C ARG A 292 12.91 -2.36 8.10
N GLN A 293 11.77 -1.95 7.55
CA GLN A 293 11.16 -0.64 7.83
C GLN A 293 10.69 -0.49 9.29
N ASP A 294 10.24 -1.58 9.93
CA ASP A 294 9.74 -1.56 11.32
C ASP A 294 10.79 -1.23 12.39
N ARG A 295 12.08 -1.46 12.11
CA ARG A 295 13.18 -1.04 13.02
C ARG A 295 13.59 0.41 12.83
N ILE A 296 13.35 0.98 11.65
CA ILE A 296 13.71 2.37 11.33
C ILE A 296 12.61 3.33 11.82
N SER A 297 11.34 2.91 11.75
CA SER A 297 10.19 3.65 12.31
C SER A 297 10.18 3.70 13.84
N ARG A 298 10.84 2.75 14.55
CA ARG A 298 10.93 2.73 16.03
C ARG A 298 12.02 3.63 16.65
N GLY A 299 12.47 4.68 15.96
CA GLY A 299 12.79 5.93 16.69
C GLY A 299 14.23 6.41 16.81
N LYS A 300 15.16 6.08 15.90
CA LYS A 300 16.49 6.74 15.89
C LYS A 300 16.88 7.51 14.63
N VAL A 301 16.45 7.11 13.42
CA VAL A 301 17.00 7.72 12.18
C VAL A 301 16.14 8.89 11.64
N CYS A 302 14.89 9.06 12.07
CA CYS A 302 14.03 10.15 11.57
C CYS A 302 13.79 11.30 12.55
N ARG A 303 14.00 11.11 13.86
CA ARG A 303 13.56 12.09 14.88
C ARG A 303 14.19 13.49 14.76
N ASP A 304 15.44 13.60 14.31
CA ASP A 304 16.13 14.91 14.28
C ASP A 304 15.77 15.76 13.06
N SER A 305 15.55 15.14 11.89
CA SER A 305 14.98 15.81 10.72
C SER A 305 13.49 16.10 10.85
N ASP A 306 12.79 15.40 11.76
CA ASP A 306 11.34 15.54 11.93
C ASP A 306 10.96 16.88 12.57
N ARG A 307 11.76 17.45 13.46
CA ARG A 307 11.36 18.69 14.16
C ARG A 307 11.27 19.90 13.22
N SER A 308 12.15 20.04 12.24
CA SER A 308 12.09 21.14 11.25
C SER A 308 10.90 20.95 10.31
N LEU A 309 10.66 19.71 9.87
CA LEU A 309 9.58 19.35 8.95
C LEU A 309 8.21 19.44 9.59
N ILE A 310 8.03 18.93 10.82
CA ILE A 310 6.79 19.07 11.58
C ILE A 310 6.49 20.55 11.80
N LYS A 311 7.49 21.38 12.11
CA LYS A 311 7.30 22.84 12.20
C LYS A 311 6.90 23.45 10.86
N LEU A 312 7.41 22.93 9.74
CA LEU A 312 7.08 23.41 8.40
C LEU A 312 5.63 23.02 8.01
N VAL A 313 5.22 21.78 8.28
CA VAL A 313 3.86 21.29 8.07
C VAL A 313 2.87 22.04 8.96
N ARG A 314 3.17 22.23 10.25
CA ARG A 314 2.33 23.05 11.16
C ARG A 314 2.18 24.51 10.71
N LYS A 315 3.21 25.08 10.08
CA LYS A 315 3.09 26.43 9.48
C LYS A 315 2.15 26.47 8.27
N LEU A 316 1.87 25.33 7.65
CA LEU A 316 0.90 25.21 6.57
C LEU A 316 -0.52 24.95 7.07
N GLU A 317 -0.71 24.44 8.30
CA GLU A 317 -2.05 24.24 8.90
C GLU A 317 -2.86 25.55 8.96
N GLY A 318 -2.19 26.70 9.08
CA GLY A 318 -2.84 28.01 9.01
C GLY A 318 -3.09 28.54 7.58
N LYS A 319 -2.77 27.78 6.53
CA LYS A 319 -2.82 28.21 5.12
C LYS A 319 -3.75 27.33 4.30
N GLN A 320 -5.03 27.38 4.62
CA GLN A 320 -6.13 26.65 3.96
C GLN A 320 -5.97 26.52 2.43
N LYS A 321 -5.83 27.65 1.71
CA LYS A 321 -5.70 27.64 0.23
C LYS A 321 -4.51 26.84 -0.29
N THR A 322 -3.43 26.73 0.48
CA THR A 322 -2.25 25.94 0.07
C THR A 322 -2.53 24.45 0.25
N GLN A 323 -3.20 24.09 1.34
CA GLN A 323 -3.58 22.71 1.64
C GLN A 323 -4.63 22.19 0.66
N GLU A 324 -5.65 22.99 0.34
CA GLU A 324 -6.66 22.67 -0.67
C GLU A 324 -6.01 22.31 -2.01
N LYS A 325 -5.01 23.08 -2.46
CA LYS A 325 -4.28 22.80 -3.71
C LYS A 325 -3.45 21.52 -3.66
N ILE A 326 -2.84 21.21 -2.52
CA ILE A 326 -2.08 19.97 -2.34
C ILE A 326 -3.05 18.77 -2.40
N MET A 327 -4.20 18.89 -1.73
CA MET A 327 -5.25 17.88 -1.70
C MET A 327 -5.85 17.64 -3.09
N GLU A 328 -6.26 18.70 -3.78
CA GLU A 328 -6.83 18.62 -5.14
C GLU A 328 -5.88 17.87 -6.09
N ALA A 329 -4.60 18.25 -6.09
CA ALA A 329 -3.59 17.56 -6.90
C ALA A 329 -3.41 16.08 -6.51
N ALA A 330 -3.44 15.75 -5.21
CA ALA A 330 -3.33 14.37 -4.74
C ALA A 330 -4.57 13.52 -5.04
N LEU A 331 -5.77 14.11 -4.99
CA LEU A 331 -7.01 13.46 -5.39
C LEU A 331 -7.01 13.17 -6.89
N GLU A 332 -6.64 14.14 -7.72
CA GLU A 332 -6.48 13.93 -9.17
C GLU A 332 -5.50 12.79 -9.47
N GLU A 333 -4.33 12.78 -8.84
CA GLU A 333 -3.34 11.72 -9.01
C GLU A 333 -3.85 10.35 -8.51
N SER A 334 -4.65 10.33 -7.44
CA SER A 334 -5.27 9.09 -6.95
C SER A 334 -6.25 8.50 -7.96
N LEU A 335 -6.98 9.35 -8.70
CA LEU A 335 -7.88 8.91 -9.77
C LEU A 335 -7.10 8.33 -10.95
N VAL A 336 -5.99 8.97 -11.33
CA VAL A 336 -5.11 8.50 -12.41
C VAL A 336 -4.49 7.15 -12.07
N THR A 337 -3.95 6.99 -10.86
CA THR A 337 -3.33 5.74 -10.40
C THR A 337 -4.34 4.60 -10.30
N ASN A 338 -5.56 4.87 -9.81
CA ASN A 338 -6.64 3.88 -9.79
C ASN A 338 -7.06 3.44 -11.21
N LYS A 339 -7.16 4.37 -12.16
CA LYS A 339 -7.43 4.05 -13.58
C LYS A 339 -6.33 3.17 -14.19
N LYS A 340 -5.05 3.49 -13.93
CA LYS A 340 -3.91 2.68 -14.37
C LYS A 340 -3.97 1.26 -13.80
N ARG A 341 -4.31 1.11 -12.52
CA ARG A 341 -4.46 -0.21 -11.86
C ARG A 341 -5.61 -1.02 -12.44
N ALA A 342 -6.77 -0.40 -12.64
CA ALA A 342 -7.92 -1.06 -13.25
C ALA A 342 -7.61 -1.56 -14.67
N GLY A 343 -6.92 -0.74 -15.48
CA GLY A 343 -6.48 -1.15 -16.82
C GLY A 343 -5.48 -2.31 -16.81
N LYS A 344 -4.54 -2.31 -15.85
CA LYS A 344 -3.56 -3.40 -15.71
C LYS A 344 -4.22 -4.72 -15.28
N ALA A 345 -5.18 -4.67 -14.34
CA ALA A 345 -5.94 -5.83 -13.92
C ALA A 345 -6.78 -6.41 -15.07
N ALA A 346 -7.48 -5.56 -15.83
CA ALA A 346 -8.24 -6.00 -17.00
C ALA A 346 -7.34 -6.66 -18.06
N THR A 347 -6.14 -6.13 -18.28
CA THR A 347 -5.18 -6.70 -19.24
C THR A 347 -4.64 -8.05 -18.76
N ALA A 348 -4.38 -8.22 -17.46
CA ALA A 348 -3.92 -9.49 -16.90
C ALA A 348 -4.99 -10.59 -17.04
N VAL A 349 -6.25 -10.27 -16.74
CA VAL A 349 -7.37 -11.21 -16.91
C VAL A 349 -7.57 -11.57 -18.39
N ALA A 350 -7.44 -10.61 -19.31
CA ALA A 350 -7.54 -10.88 -20.74
C ALA A 350 -6.40 -11.76 -21.28
N ALA A 351 -5.20 -11.67 -20.69
CA ALA A 351 -4.05 -12.49 -21.08
C ALA A 351 -4.14 -13.94 -20.56
N GLU A 352 -4.93 -14.20 -19.51
CA GLU A 352 -5.15 -15.54 -18.95
C GLU A 352 -6.36 -16.27 -19.56
N LEU A 353 -7.19 -15.60 -20.36
CA LEU A 353 -8.19 -16.30 -21.16
C LEU A 353 -7.45 -17.05 -22.27
N PRO A 354 -7.46 -18.40 -22.28
CA PRO A 354 -6.84 -19.18 -23.33
C PRO A 354 -7.47 -18.74 -24.65
N SER A 355 -6.64 -18.29 -25.61
CA SER A 355 -7.13 -18.00 -26.96
C SER A 355 -7.90 -19.23 -27.41
N GLU A 356 -9.20 -19.07 -27.64
CA GLU A 356 -10.01 -20.11 -28.25
C GLU A 356 -9.28 -20.50 -29.53
N ALA A 357 -8.61 -21.67 -29.50
CA ALA A 357 -8.02 -22.25 -30.67
C ALA A 357 -9.18 -22.43 -31.64
N GLU A 358 -9.15 -21.69 -32.74
CA GLU A 358 -10.13 -21.88 -33.81
C GLU A 358 -10.19 -23.38 -34.10
N PRO A 359 -11.38 -24.01 -34.00
CA PRO A 359 -11.50 -25.41 -34.35
C PRO A 359 -11.17 -25.51 -35.83
N ASP A 360 -10.01 -26.08 -36.11
CA ASP A 360 -9.56 -26.45 -37.45
C ASP A 360 -10.51 -27.54 -37.96
N PHE A 361 -11.64 -27.10 -38.53
CA PHE A 361 -12.56 -27.95 -39.24
C PHE A 361 -11.90 -28.31 -40.57
N GLU A 362 -11.09 -29.38 -40.55
CA GLU A 362 -10.76 -30.11 -41.76
C GLU A 362 -12.07 -30.57 -42.41
N LEU A 363 -12.46 -29.88 -43.48
CA LEU A 363 -13.47 -30.34 -44.43
C LEU A 363 -12.94 -31.61 -45.08
N VAL A 364 -13.36 -32.76 -44.56
CA VAL A 364 -13.17 -34.05 -45.23
C VAL A 364 -14.12 -34.08 -46.42
N ASP A 365 -13.57 -33.78 -47.60
CA ASP A 365 -14.22 -34.03 -48.88
C ASP A 365 -14.47 -35.53 -49.01
N ASN A 366 -15.74 -35.91 -48.88
CA ASN A 366 -16.19 -37.28 -48.97
C ASN A 366 -16.60 -37.57 -50.42
N ASP A 367 -15.61 -37.86 -51.27
CA ASP A 367 -15.84 -38.46 -52.59
C ASP A 367 -16.18 -39.94 -52.39
N SER A 368 -17.39 -40.33 -52.80
CA SER A 368 -17.78 -41.73 -52.97
C SER A 368 -18.68 -41.86 -54.19
N ASP A 369 -18.32 -42.85 -55.01
CA ASP A 369 -18.78 -43.25 -56.35
C ASP A 369 -20.29 -43.18 -56.67
#